data_AF-A0A2D6EXL2-F1
#
_entry.id   AF-A0A2D6EXL2-F1
#
_cell.length_a   1.000
_cell.length_b   1.000
_cell.length_c   1.000
_cell.angle_alpha   90.00
_cell.angle_beta   90.00
_cell.angle_gamma   90.00
#
_symmetry.space_group_name_H-M   'P 1'
#
loop_
_entity.id
_entity.type
_entity.pdbx_description
1 polymer ?
#
loop_
_entity_poly.entity_id
_entity_poly.type
_entity_poly.pdbx_seq_one_letter_code
_entity_poly.pdbx_strand_id
1 'polypeptide(L)' 'MNAHTKGKARSTRVKEGMTVKVVRGQHKGKQAKVSEVNTKKSTVYLEGIEATRRDGQKAPIPIHTSNLFVEAQK' A
#
# COMPACT_ATOMS: atom_id res chain seq x y z
N MET A 1 -25.88 14.55 19.75
CA MET A 1 -25.20 13.33 20.23
C MET A 1 -24.86 12.49 19.01
N ASN A 2 -23.64 12.57 18.49
CA ASN A 2 -23.30 11.88 17.23
C ASN A 2 -22.94 10.43 17.54
N ALA A 3 -23.73 9.51 16.99
CA ALA A 3 -23.61 8.08 17.17
C ALA A 3 -22.19 7.59 16.80
N HIS A 4 -21.46 7.09 17.79
CA HIS A 4 -20.24 6.34 17.58
C HIS A 4 -20.64 4.96 17.03
N THR A 5 -20.69 4.83 15.70
CA THR A 5 -21.00 3.56 15.04
C THR A 5 -19.89 2.55 15.32
N LYS A 6 -20.17 1.68 16.28
CA LYS A 6 -19.36 0.55 16.69
C LYS A 6 -19.16 -0.40 15.51
N GLY A 7 -17.90 -0.66 15.14
CA GLY A 7 -17.51 -1.88 14.43
C GLY A 7 -17.47 -1.84 12.89
N LYS A 8 -16.70 -0.92 12.29
CA LYS A 8 -15.98 -1.22 11.04
C LYS A 8 -14.58 -0.68 11.19
N ALA A 9 -13.61 -1.57 11.39
CA ALA A 9 -12.21 -1.16 11.47
C ALA A 9 -11.87 -0.38 10.19
N ARG A 10 -11.46 0.89 10.33
CA ARG A 10 -11.09 1.76 9.20
C ARG A 10 -9.77 1.33 8.55
N SER A 11 -9.07 0.40 9.18
CA SER A 11 -7.82 -0.19 8.73
C SER A 11 -7.89 -1.71 8.90
N THR A 12 -7.23 -2.41 7.99
CA THR A 12 -7.03 -3.86 8.06
C THR A 12 -5.55 -4.13 7.85
N ARG A 13 -5.05 -5.22 8.44
CA ARG A 13 -3.65 -5.62 8.25
C ARG A 13 -3.45 -6.02 6.78
N VAL A 14 -2.52 -5.35 6.12
CA VAL A 14 -2.09 -5.71 4.78
C VAL A 14 -1.31 -7.02 4.83
N LYS A 15 -1.63 -7.94 3.93
CA LYS A 15 -0.89 -9.18 3.70
C LYS A 15 -0.35 -9.22 2.28
N GLU A 16 0.65 -10.06 2.07
CA GLU A 16 1.17 -10.38 0.75
C GLU A 16 0.03 -10.88 -0.14
N GLY A 17 0.04 -10.43 -1.39
CA GLY A 17 -0.97 -10.77 -2.37
C GLY A 17 -2.27 -9.96 -2.33
N MET A 18 -2.46 -9.05 -1.36
CA MET A 18 -3.60 -8.14 -1.38
C MET A 18 -3.43 -7.05 -2.44
N THR A 19 -4.54 -6.63 -3.03
CA THR A 19 -4.58 -5.47 -3.94
C THR A 19 -4.75 -4.20 -3.13
N VAL A 20 -3.88 -3.23 -3.39
CA VAL A 20 -3.91 -1.92 -2.74
C VAL A 20 -3.86 -0.81 -3.77
N LYS A 21 -4.44 0.33 -3.43
CA LYS A 21 -4.41 1.54 -4.22
C LYS A 21 -3.64 2.61 -3.49
N VAL A 22 -2.72 3.26 -4.19
CA VAL A 22 -1.98 4.41 -3.65
C VAL A 22 -2.90 5.62 -3.65
N VAL A 23 -3.22 6.14 -2.45
CA VAL A 23 -4.09 7.32 -2.31
C VAL A 23 -3.33 8.64 -2.24
N ARG A 24 -2.04 8.59 -1.86
CA ARG A 24 -1.21 9.77 -1.62
C ARG A 24 0.19 9.60 -2.21
N GLY A 25 0.83 10.72 -2.57
CA GLY A 25 2.21 10.76 -3.09
C GLY A 25 2.31 10.73 -4.62
N GLN A 26 3.54 10.55 -5.12
CA GLN A 26 3.89 10.62 -6.55
C GLN A 26 3.22 9.51 -7.40
N HIS A 27 2.88 8.38 -6.78
CA HIS A 27 2.25 7.23 -7.44
C HIS A 27 0.74 7.16 -7.20
N LYS A 28 0.09 8.29 -6.86
CA LYS A 28 -1.34 8.37 -6.57
C LYS A 28 -2.18 7.81 -7.72
N GLY A 29 -3.21 7.04 -7.36
CA GLY A 29 -4.18 6.46 -8.30
C GLY A 29 -3.79 5.10 -8.85
N LYS A 30 -2.53 4.67 -8.68
CA LYS A 30 -2.08 3.34 -9.11
C LYS A 30 -2.63 2.25 -8.18
N GLN A 31 -3.22 1.22 -8.78
CA GLN A 31 -3.58 -0.03 -8.13
C GLN A 31 -2.48 -1.05 -8.39
N ALA A 32 -2.05 -1.74 -7.36
CA ALA A 32 -0.99 -2.72 -7.45
C ALA A 32 -1.17 -3.81 -6.39
N LYS A 33 -0.56 -4.96 -6.63
CA LYS A 33 -0.52 -6.08 -5.69
C LYS A 33 0.65 -5.90 -4.73
N VAL A 34 0.46 -6.29 -3.47
CA VAL A 34 1.53 -6.30 -2.46
C VAL A 34 2.43 -7.50 -2.70
N SER A 35 3.69 -7.23 -3.04
CA SER A 35 4.72 -8.25 -3.23
C SER A 35 5.33 -8.68 -1.90
N GLU A 36 5.78 -7.73 -1.09
CA GLU A 36 6.39 -8.00 0.21
C GLU A 36 5.98 -6.93 1.25
N VAL A 37 5.81 -7.37 2.50
CA VAL A 37 5.46 -6.50 3.64
C VAL A 37 6.63 -6.43 4.62
N ASN A 38 7.26 -5.25 4.73
CA ASN A 38 8.27 -5.01 5.75
C ASN A 38 7.61 -4.49 7.03
N THR A 39 7.35 -5.41 7.96
CA THR A 39 6.72 -5.08 9.25
C THR A 39 7.61 -4.22 10.16
N LYS A 40 8.94 -4.30 10.04
CA LYS A 40 9.87 -3.50 10.87
C LYS A 40 9.77 -2.01 10.56
N LYS A 41 9.60 -1.65 9.29
CA LYS A 41 9.53 -0.26 8.81
C LYS A 41 8.11 0.20 8.49
N SER A 42 7.10 -0.67 8.66
CA SER A 42 5.70 -0.41 8.27
C SER A 42 5.56 0.03 6.80
N THR A 43 6.44 -0.48 5.94
CA THR A 43 6.47 -0.21 4.49
C THR A 43 6.10 -1.46 3.72
N VAL A 44 5.50 -1.29 2.56
CA VAL A 44 5.20 -2.38 1.62
C VAL A 44 5.82 -2.10 0.27
N TYR A 45 6.12 -3.19 -0.44
CA TYR A 45 6.58 -3.15 -1.81
C TYR A 45 5.44 -3.58 -2.73
N LEU A 46 5.17 -2.77 -3.76
CA LEU A 46 4.07 -2.98 -4.68
C LEU A 46 4.60 -3.38 -6.05
N GLU A 47 3.94 -4.35 -6.68
CA GLU A 47 4.27 -4.78 -8.03
C GLU A 47 4.01 -3.64 -9.03
N GLY A 48 5.00 -3.34 -9.87
CA GLY A 48 4.93 -2.27 -10.87
C GLY A 48 5.17 -0.86 -10.34
N ILE A 49 5.49 -0.70 -9.04
CA ILE A 49 5.95 0.57 -8.47
C ILE A 49 7.44 0.49 -8.14
N GLU A 50 8.24 0.70 -9.18
CA GLU A 50 9.69 0.68 -9.12
C GLU A 50 10.24 2.02 -9.62
N ALA A 51 11.37 2.44 -9.06
CA ALA A 51 12.15 3.56 -9.55
C ALA A 51 13.31 3.04 -10.40
N THR A 52 13.47 3.60 -11.59
CA THR A 52 14.67 3.38 -12.40
C THR A 52 15.79 4.26 -11.87
N ARG A 53 16.90 3.64 -11.43
CA ARG A 53 18.14 4.36 -11.07
C ARG A 53 18.87 4.79 -12.35
N ARG A 54 19.83 5.72 -12.21
CA ARG A 54 20.67 6.19 -13.34
C ARG A 54 21.37 5.05 -14.07
N ASP A 55 21.71 3.99 -13.35
CA ASP A 55 22.38 2.81 -13.87
C ASP A 55 21.43 1.80 -14.55
N GLY A 56 20.17 2.20 -14.81
CA GLY A 56 19.14 1.37 -15.45
C GLY A 56 18.51 0.31 -14.55
N GLN A 57 19.06 0.09 -13.35
CA GLN A 57 18.54 -0.86 -12.38
C GLN A 57 17.18 -0.41 -11.83
N LYS A 58 16.22 -1.34 -11.77
CA LYS A 58 14.91 -1.13 -11.15
C LYS A 58 15.00 -1.43 -9.66
N ALA A 59 14.66 -0.45 -8.83
CA ALA A 59 14.61 -0.62 -7.40
C ALA A 59 13.16 -0.46 -6.91
N PRO A 60 12.64 -1.40 -6.11
CA PRO A 60 11.29 -1.29 -5.57
C PRO A 60 11.23 -0.11 -4.59
N ILE A 61 10.18 0.69 -4.71
CA ILE A 61 10.00 1.87 -3.85
C ILE A 61 9.26 1.44 -2.59
N PRO A 62 9.81 1.67 -1.39
CA PRO A 62 9.10 1.39 -0.15
C PRO A 62 7.98 2.43 0.03
N ILE A 63 6.73 1.97 0.13
CA ILE A 63 5.58 2.84 0.38
C ILE A 63 5.06 2.61 1.79
N HIS A 64 4.84 3.70 2.53
CA HIS A 64 4.27 3.63 3.86
C HIS A 64 2.80 3.17 3.82
N THR A 65 2.43 2.25 4.70
CA THR A 65 1.08 1.67 4.78
C THR A 65 -0.04 2.70 4.91
N SER A 66 0.17 3.83 5.60
CA SER A 66 -0.83 4.90 5.73
C SER A 66 -1.17 5.64 4.42
N ASN A 67 -0.37 5.49 3.37
CA ASN A 67 -0.62 6.10 2.06
C ASN A 67 -1.34 5.17 1.10
N LEU A 68 -1.77 4.00 1.60
CA LEU A 68 -2.43 2.96 0.83
C LEU A 68 -3.87 2.80 1.29
N PHE A 69 -4.71 2.51 0.32
CA PHE A 69 -6.08 2.07 0.54
C PHE A 69 -6.17 0.62 0.12
N VAL A 70 -6.56 -0.25 1.05
CA VAL A 70 -6.75 -1.67 0.74
C VAL A 70 -8.05 -1.80 -0.03
N GLU A 71 -7.99 -2.33 -1.25
CA GLU A 71 -9.20 -2.70 -1.96
C GLU A 71 -9.60 -4.07 -1.45
N ALA A 72 -10.72 -4.13 -0.73
CA ALA A 72 -11.27 -5.38 -0.24
C ALA A 72 -11.57 -6.29 -1.45
N GLN A 73 -10.81 -7.37 -1.57
CA GLN A 73 -11.16 -8.50 -2.43
C GLN A 73 -12.40 -9.16 -1.78
N LYS A 74 -13.43 -9.40 -2.58
CA LYS A 74 -14.64 -10.11 -2.16
C LYS A 74 -14.36 -11.60 -2.00
#